data_AF-A0A2J4Q8J3-F1
#
_entry.id   AF-A0A2J4Q8J3-F1
#
_cell.length_a   1.000
_cell.length_b   1.000
_cell.length_c   1.000
_cell.angle_alpha   90.00
_cell.angle_beta   90.00
_cell.angle_gamma   90.00
#
_symmetry.space_group_name_H-M   'P 1'
#
loop_
_entity.id
_entity.type
_entity.pdbx_description
1 polymer ?
#
loop_
_entity_poly.entity_id
_entity_poly.type
_entity_poly.pdbx_seq_one_letter_code
_entity_poly.pdbx_strand_id
1 'polypeptide(L)' 'IENEQFPVPQIGYELLADGTAKQTMNPEAMKPAEGDNDSGWLNKGYITYTLFDGSWNAPHYQAQFEALLGK' A
#
# COMPACT_ATOMS: atom_id res chain seq x y z
N ILE A 1 6.01 -12.25 5.73
CA ILE A 1 5.13 -11.98 4.57
C ILE A 1 6.00 -11.21 3.60
N GLU A 2 6.22 -11.75 2.41
CA GLU A 2 6.97 -11.04 1.37
C GLU A 2 6.09 -9.91 0.80
N ASN A 3 6.69 -8.75 0.54
CA ASN A 3 5.97 -7.64 -0.08
C ASN A 3 5.71 -7.98 -1.55
N GLU A 4 4.50 -7.73 -2.04
CA GLU A 4 4.19 -7.83 -3.46
C GLU A 4 5.05 -6.83 -4.24
N GLN A 5 5.84 -7.32 -5.20
CA GLN A 5 6.80 -6.48 -5.94
C GLN A 5 6.11 -5.46 -6.87
N PHE A 6 4.89 -5.77 -7.32
CA PHE A 6 4.10 -4.94 -8.23
C PHE A 6 2.67 -4.83 -7.71
N PRO A 7 2.45 -4.15 -6.58
CA PRO A 7 1.13 -4.08 -5.99
C PRO A 7 0.18 -3.35 -6.95
N VAL A 8 -1.02 -3.90 -7.11
CA VAL A 8 -2.07 -3.21 -7.86
C VAL A 8 -2.66 -2.12 -6.96
N PRO A 9 -2.65 -0.83 -7.37
CA PRO A 9 -3.18 0.24 -6.54
C PRO A 9 -4.69 0.05 -6.31
N GLN A 10 -5.12 0.30 -5.08
CA GLN A 10 -6.55 0.30 -4.72
C GLN A 10 -7.24 1.58 -5.18
N ILE A 11 -6.50 2.70 -5.14
CA ILE A 11 -6.99 4.04 -5.48
C ILE A 11 -6.01 4.65 -6.49
N GLY A 12 -6.55 5.16 -7.59
CA GLY A 12 -5.84 5.99 -8.57
C GLY A 12 -6.29 7.45 -8.50
N TYR A 13 -5.43 8.34 -8.96
CA TYR A 13 -5.74 9.77 -9.09
C TYR A 13 -5.35 10.24 -10.49
N GLU A 14 -6.24 11.00 -11.12
CA GLU A 14 -6.00 11.70 -12.38
C GLU A 14 -6.13 13.20 -12.13
N LEU A 15 -5.07 13.95 -12.41
CA LEU A 15 -5.12 15.42 -12.34
C LEU A 15 -5.88 15.95 -13.55
N LEU A 16 -6.87 16.80 -13.30
CA LEU A 16 -7.69 17.43 -14.31
C LEU A 16 -7.12 18.81 -14.69
N ALA A 17 -7.50 19.31 -15.88
CA ALA A 17 -6.98 20.56 -16.41
C ALA A 17 -7.35 21.80 -15.56
N ASP A 18 -8.39 21.70 -14.73
CA ASP A 18 -8.81 22.74 -13.79
C ASP A 18 -8.05 22.72 -12.45
N GLY A 19 -7.06 21.83 -12.31
CA GLY A 19 -6.27 21.66 -11.09
C GLY A 19 -6.95 20.80 -10.01
N THR A 20 -8.14 20.24 -10.28
CA THR A 20 -8.76 19.25 -9.41
C THR A 20 -8.23 17.84 -9.69
N ALA A 21 -8.59 16.87 -8.85
CA ALA A 21 -8.21 15.48 -9.03
C ALA A 21 -9.46 14.60 -9.08
N LYS A 22 -9.51 13.71 -10.07
CA LYS A 22 -10.47 12.62 -10.13
C LYS A 22 -9.88 11.41 -9.44
N GLN A 23 -10.54 10.95 -8.38
CA GLN A 23 -10.22 9.69 -7.73
C GLN A 23 -10.94 8.54 -8.45
N THR A 24 -10.20 7.48 -8.77
CA THR A 24 -10.75 6.24 -9.33
C THR A 24 -10.50 5.09 -8.36
N MET A 25 -11.55 4.34 -8.02
CA MET A 25 -11.43 3.11 -7.23
C MET A 25 -11.15 1.94 -8.16
N ASN A 26 -10.16 1.12 -7.83
CA ASN A 26 -9.95 -0.16 -8.51
C ASN A 26 -11.08 -1.13 -8.13
N PRO A 27 -11.84 -1.68 -9.10
CA PRO A 27 -12.89 -2.65 -8.80
C PRO A 27 -12.40 -3.89 -8.03
N GLU A 28 -11.16 -4.31 -8.26
CA GLU A 28 -10.56 -5.45 -7.55
C GLU A 28 -10.35 -5.17 -6.05
N ALA A 29 -10.13 -3.91 -5.68
CA ALA A 29 -10.00 -3.51 -4.28
C ALA A 29 -11.33 -3.59 -3.51
N MET A 30 -12.46 -3.69 -4.24
CA MET A 30 -13.79 -3.82 -3.64
C MET A 30 -14.17 -5.28 -3.39
N LYS A 31 -13.34 -6.25 -3.82
CA LYS A 31 -13.57 -7.66 -3.53
C LYS A 31 -13.21 -7.96 -2.08
N PRO A 32 -13.93 -8.87 -1.41
CA PRO A 32 -13.54 -9.35 -0.10
C PRO A 32 -12.11 -9.90 -0.12
N ALA A 33 -11.25 -9.32 0.71
CA ALA A 33 -9.93 -9.84 1.03
C ALA A 33 -10.02 -10.91 2.12
N GLU A 34 -9.25 -11.98 1.98
CA GLU A 34 -9.19 -13.07 2.98
C GLU A 34 -7.84 -13.12 3.74
N GLY A 35 -6.87 -12.31 3.31
CA GLY A 35 -5.51 -12.31 3.81
C GLY A 35 -5.36 -11.89 5.27
N ASP A 36 -4.15 -12.06 5.80
CA ASP A 36 -3.74 -11.59 7.13
C ASP A 36 -3.26 -10.12 7.05
N ASN A 37 -4.20 -9.24 6.75
CA ASN A 37 -4.01 -7.78 6.72
C ASN A 37 -5.29 -7.10 7.23
N ASP A 38 -5.22 -5.79 7.47
CA ASP A 38 -6.36 -5.02 7.99
C ASP A 38 -7.64 -5.20 7.15
N SER A 39 -7.54 -5.17 5.83
CA SER A 39 -8.67 -5.40 4.91
C SER A 39 -9.29 -6.80 5.10
N GLY A 40 -8.46 -7.83 5.25
CA GLY A 40 -8.91 -9.20 5.46
C GLY A 40 -9.57 -9.42 6.83
N TRP A 41 -9.07 -8.76 7.87
CA TRP A 41 -9.67 -8.78 9.22
C TRP A 41 -10.98 -7.99 9.29
N LEU A 42 -11.06 -6.84 8.62
CA LEU A 42 -12.29 -6.07 8.48
C LEU A 42 -13.39 -6.90 7.80
N ASN A 43 -13.08 -7.62 6.72
CA ASN A 43 -14.05 -8.48 6.03
C ASN A 43 -14.58 -9.63 6.90
N LYS A 44 -13.79 -10.08 7.88
CA LYS A 44 -14.20 -11.10 8.86
C LYS A 44 -15.05 -10.53 10.01
N GLY A 45 -15.33 -9.23 10.01
CA GLY A 45 -16.17 -8.57 11.02
C GLY A 45 -15.41 -8.11 12.27
N TYR A 46 -14.07 -8.08 12.24
CA TYR A 46 -13.27 -7.57 13.35
C TYR A 46 -13.07 -6.06 13.25
N ILE A 47 -12.90 -5.40 14.40
CA ILE A 47 -12.32 -4.05 14.46
C ILE A 47 -10.81 -4.20 14.28
N THR A 48 -10.23 -3.47 13.33
CA THR A 48 -8.79 -3.50 13.07
C THR A 48 -8.09 -2.30 13.66
N TYR A 49 -6.92 -2.53 14.25
CA TYR A 49 -6.04 -1.48 14.77
C TYR A 49 -4.62 -1.75 14.28
N THR A 50 -4.19 -0.98 13.28
CA THR A 50 -2.85 -1.08 12.69
C THR A 50 -1.96 0.00 13.30
N LEU A 51 -0.94 -0.40 14.07
CA LEU A 51 0.01 0.52 14.67
C LEU A 51 1.15 0.81 13.69
N PHE A 52 1.34 2.08 13.36
CA PHE A 52 2.47 2.56 12.55
C PHE A 52 3.41 3.38 13.45
N ASP A 53 4.72 3.17 13.32
CA ASP A 53 5.75 3.89 14.08
C ASP A 53 6.22 5.20 13.39
N GLY A 54 5.74 5.46 12.17
CA GLY A 54 6.11 6.63 11.37
C GLY A 54 7.50 6.57 10.74
N SER A 55 8.25 5.49 10.94
CA SER A 55 9.53 5.24 10.28
C SER A 55 9.29 4.66 8.89
N TRP A 56 9.70 5.38 7.86
CA TRP A 56 9.66 4.91 6.47
C TRP A 56 10.95 4.17 6.06
N ASN A 57 11.82 3.88 7.03
CA ASN A 57 13.08 3.18 6.77
C ASN A 57 12.81 1.71 6.46
N ALA A 58 13.37 1.21 5.36
CA ALA A 58 13.37 -0.21 5.01
C ALA A 58 14.77 -0.80 5.27
N PRO A 59 15.16 -1.06 6.55
CA PRO A 59 16.54 -1.40 6.91
C PRO A 59 17.05 -2.67 6.23
N HIS A 60 16.15 -3.59 5.88
CA HIS A 60 16.46 -4.81 5.12
C HIS A 60 16.93 -4.52 3.68
N TYR A 61 16.65 -3.34 3.14
CA TYR A 61 17.12 -2.90 1.83
C TYR A 61 18.31 -1.93 1.90
N GLN A 62 18.77 -1.55 3.10
CA GLN A 62 19.85 -0.56 3.29
C GLN A 62 21.09 -0.90 2.45
N ALA A 63 21.61 -2.13 2.57
CA ALA A 63 22.80 -2.55 1.83
C ALA A 63 22.63 -2.52 0.31
N GLN A 64 21.42 -2.82 -0.19
CA GLN A 64 21.11 -2.79 -1.62
C GLN A 64 21.05 -1.36 -2.14
N PHE A 65 20.47 -0.44 -1.36
CA PHE A 65 20.46 0.98 -1.70
C PHE A 65 21.84 1.61 -1.61
N GLU A 66 22.64 1.27 -0.60
CA GLU A 66 24.03 1.74 -0.48
C GLU A 66 24.86 1.30 -1.69
N ALA A 67 24.75 0.04 -2.10
CA ALA A 67 25.42 -0.47 -3.30
C ALA A 67 24.97 0.25 -4.59
N LEU A 68 23.67 0.52 -4.75
CA LEU A 68 23.12 1.26 -5.89
C LEU A 68 23.58 2.73 -5.92
N LEU A 69 23.77 3.34 -4.74
CA LEU A 69 24.14 4.75 -4.58
C LEU A 69 25.65 4.98 -4.47
N GLY A 70 26.47 3.91 -4.49
CA GLY A 70 27.92 3.99 -4.39
C GLY A 70 28.42 4.50 -3.03
N LYS A 71 27.70 4.17 -1.96
CA LYS A 71 28.11 4.44 -0.57
C LYS A 71 28.91 3.29 0.03
#